data_AF-A0A3R6RL12-F1
#
_entry.id   AF-A0A3R6RL12-F1
#
_cell.length_a   1.000
_cell.length_b   1.000
_cell.length_c   1.000
_cell.angle_alpha   90.00
_cell.angle_beta   90.00
_cell.angle_gamma   90.00
#
_symmetry.space_group_name_H-M   'P 1'
#
loop_
_entity.id
_entity.type
_entity.pdbx_description
1 polymer ?
#
loop_
_entity_poly.entity_id
_entity_poly.type
_entity_poly.pdbx_seq_one_letter_code
_entity_poly.pdbx_strand_id
1 'polypeptide(L)'
;MILKNIYIASNSVEADSVVNKLSQNGINASCRQKENFSVMAGNTEVEFEIFVDDWEADKAKKLLSKKDYTSSIGFEKRRRMAAILSLVFIAAVFIIVIATSL
;
A
#
# COMPACT_ATOMS: atom_id res chain seq x y z
N MET A 1 28.34 2.15 0.50
CA MET A 1 27.01 1.80 1.05
C MET A 1 26.71 0.37 0.61
N ILE A 2 26.43 -0.53 1.55
CA ILE A 2 26.10 -1.92 1.26
C ILE A 2 24.57 -2.02 1.31
N LEU A 3 23.95 -2.39 0.19
CA LEU A 3 22.51 -2.62 0.12
C LEU A 3 22.21 -4.07 0.50
N LYS A 4 21.20 -4.29 1.34
CA LYS A 4 20.70 -5.61 1.72
C LYS A 4 19.27 -5.80 1.25
N ASN A 5 19.02 -6.95 0.63
CA ASN A 5 17.65 -7.40 0.37
C ASN A 5 16.97 -7.72 1.70
N ILE A 6 15.82 -7.10 1.94
CA ILE A 6 15.03 -7.27 3.16
C ILE A 6 13.66 -7.89 2.90
N TYR A 7 13.18 -7.89 1.67
CA TYR A 7 11.84 -8.31 1.30
C TYR A 7 11.74 -8.63 -0.18
N ILE A 8 10.97 -9.67 -0.53
CA ILE A 8 10.67 -10.04 -1.92
C ILE A 8 9.15 -10.03 -2.06
N ALA A 9 8.63 -9.18 -2.92
CA ALA A 9 7.21 -9.11 -3.26
C ALA A 9 6.92 -9.86 -4.56
N SER A 10 5.74 -10.46 -4.67
CA SER A 10 5.34 -11.25 -5.85
C SER A 10 4.58 -10.43 -6.90
N ASN A 11 4.30 -9.16 -6.60
CA ASN A 11 3.60 -8.23 -7.49
C ASN A 11 4.03 -6.79 -7.20
N SER A 12 3.81 -5.90 -8.18
CA SER A 12 4.22 -4.50 -8.11
C SER A 12 3.48 -3.69 -7.03
N VAL A 13 2.20 -3.98 -6.79
CA VAL A 13 1.37 -3.25 -5.82
C VAL A 13 1.88 -3.48 -4.39
N GLU A 14 2.22 -4.71 -4.07
CA GLU A 14 2.83 -5.08 -2.79
C GLU A 14 4.22 -4.43 -2.64
N ALA A 15 5.04 -4.46 -3.69
CA ALA A 15 6.35 -3.81 -3.69
C ALA A 15 6.25 -2.31 -3.40
N ASP A 16 5.35 -1.60 -4.09
CA ASP A 16 5.10 -0.17 -3.90
C ASP A 16 4.60 0.14 -2.48
N SER A 17 3.71 -0.70 -1.96
CA SER A 17 3.19 -0.57 -0.58
C SER A 17 4.33 -0.65 0.44
N VAL A 18 5.24 -1.62 0.28
CA VAL A 18 6.38 -1.81 1.17
C VAL A 18 7.37 -0.64 1.05
N VAL A 19 7.72 -0.23 -0.18
CA VAL A 19 8.60 0.94 -0.41
C VAL A 19 8.02 2.20 0.22
N ASN A 20 6.71 2.43 0.05
CA ASN A 20 6.03 3.58 0.64
C ASN A 20 6.03 3.51 2.17
N LYS A 21 5.79 2.34 2.77
CA LYS A 21 5.86 2.14 4.23
C LYS A 21 7.25 2.45 4.77
N LEU A 22 8.31 2.03 4.07
CA LEU A 22 9.71 2.32 4.44
C LEU A 22 10.02 3.83 4.33
N SER A 23 9.62 4.45 3.21
CA SER A 23 9.80 5.89 2.97
C SER A 23 9.09 6.76 4.02
N GLN A 24 7.85 6.42 4.40
CA GLN A 24 7.11 7.09 5.47
C GLN A 24 7.80 7.02 6.84
N ASN A 25 8.69 6.04 7.04
CA ASN A 25 9.47 5.87 8.27
C ASN A 25 10.92 6.39 8.13
N GLY A 26 11.18 7.15 7.07
CA GLY A 26 12.47 7.77 6.77
C GLY A 26 13.55 6.77 6.37
N ILE A 27 13.18 5.60 5.87
CA ILE A 27 14.11 4.56 5.41
C ILE A 27 14.20 4.63 3.89
N ASN A 28 15.41 4.77 3.36
CA ASN A 28 15.60 4.79 1.91
C ASN A 28 15.58 3.37 1.36
N ALA A 29 14.68 3.10 0.40
CA ALA A 29 14.50 1.79 -0.18
C ALA A 29 14.60 1.84 -1.71
N SER A 30 15.24 0.83 -2.28
CA SER A 30 15.35 0.61 -3.72
C SER A 30 14.61 -0.67 -4.08
N CYS A 31 13.75 -0.60 -5.09
CA CYS A 31 13.04 -1.77 -5.63
C CYS A 31 13.71 -2.21 -6.93
N ARG A 32 13.95 -3.52 -7.06
CA ARG A 32 14.47 -4.14 -8.28
C ARG A 32 13.53 -5.24 -8.73
N GLN A 33 13.02 -5.12 -9.95
CA GLN A 33 12.28 -6.19 -10.59
C GLN A 33 13.25 -7.26 -11.10
N LYS A 34 12.91 -8.52 -10.86
CA LYS A 34 13.65 -9.69 -11.30
C LYS A 34 12.66 -10.67 -11.92
N GLU A 35 12.91 -11.00 -13.17
CA GLU A 35 12.11 -11.98 -13.91
C GLU A 35 12.80 -13.33 -13.78
N ASN A 36 12.16 -14.28 -13.09
CA ASN A 36 12.57 -15.67 -13.08
C ASN A 36 11.77 -16.40 -14.16
N PHE A 37 12.43 -16.64 -15.29
CA PHE A 37 11.89 -17.50 -16.32
C PHE A 37 12.15 -18.97 -15.96
N SER A 38 11.11 -19.69 -15.54
CA SER A 38 11.21 -21.13 -15.30
C SER A 38 10.82 -21.90 -16.56
N VAL A 39 11.83 -22.35 -17.31
CA VAL A 39 11.66 -23.15 -18.54
C VAL A 39 10.87 -24.44 -18.26
N MET A 40 11.03 -25.04 -17.08
CA MET A 40 10.34 -26.28 -16.68
C MET A 40 8.87 -26.06 -16.29
N ALA A 41 8.49 -24.88 -15.78
CA ALA A 41 7.11 -24.58 -15.39
C ALA A 41 6.29 -23.92 -16.49
N GLY A 42 6.92 -23.46 -17.58
CA GLY A 42 6.24 -22.69 -18.64
C GLY A 42 5.67 -21.36 -18.17
N ASN A 43 6.18 -20.84 -17.05
CA ASN A 43 5.70 -19.67 -16.31
C ASN A 43 6.86 -18.69 -16.11
N THR A 44 6.58 -17.40 -16.36
CA THR A 44 7.45 -16.29 -15.96
C THR A 44 6.99 -15.75 -14.62
N GLU A 45 7.77 -16.01 -13.56
CA GLU A 45 7.52 -15.41 -12.26
C GLU A 45 8.27 -14.08 -12.15
N VAL A 46 7.53 -13.01 -11.89
CA VAL A 46 8.10 -11.68 -11.68
C VAL A 46 8.17 -11.42 -10.19
N GLU A 47 9.39 -11.30 -9.67
CA GLU A 47 9.66 -10.96 -8.28
C GLU A 47 10.17 -9.53 -8.18
N PHE A 48 9.83 -8.86 -7.09
CA PHE A 48 10.27 -7.49 -6.78
C PHE A 48 11.09 -7.54 -5.50
N GLU A 49 12.40 -7.42 -5.64
CA GLU A 49 13.35 -7.42 -4.53
C GLU A 49 13.51 -6.01 -3.97
N ILE A 50 13.34 -5.85 -2.67
CA ILE A 50 13.44 -4.55 -1.99
C ILE A 50 14.72 -4.51 -1.17
N PHE A 51 15.53 -3.51 -1.46
CA PHE A 51 16.84 -3.26 -0.87
C PHE A 51 16.82 -2.00 -0.03
N VAL A 52 17.50 -2.05 1.12
CA VAL A 52 17.79 -0.89 1.96
C VAL A 52 19.26 -0.90 2.33
N ASP A 53 19.76 0.21 2.86
CA ASP A 53 21.12 0.22 3.40
C ASP A 53 21.27 -0.76 4.58
N ASP A 54 22.44 -1.38 4.70
CA ASP A 54 22.73 -2.39 5.74
C ASP A 54 22.44 -1.88 7.16
N TRP A 55 22.80 -0.62 7.44
CA TRP A 55 22.56 -0.01 8.75
C TRP A 55 21.07 0.22 9.05
N GLU A 56 20.21 0.27 8.02
CA GLU A 56 18.75 0.37 8.16
C GLU A 56 18.05 -0.98 8.09
N ALA A 57 18.74 -2.05 7.65
CA ALA A 57 18.15 -3.34 7.35
C ALA A 57 17.41 -3.96 8.55
N ASP A 58 17.98 -3.87 9.75
CA ASP A 58 17.32 -4.38 10.96
C ASP A 58 16.08 -3.56 11.36
N LYS A 59 16.13 -2.24 11.18
CA LYS A 59 14.99 -1.34 11.44
C LYS A 59 13.87 -1.63 10.45
N ALA A 60 14.21 -1.75 9.17
CA ALA A 60 13.28 -2.07 8.10
C ALA A 60 12.64 -3.45 8.29
N LYS A 61 13.44 -4.49 8.58
CA LYS A 61 12.93 -5.84 8.88
C LYS A 61 11.98 -5.84 10.06
N LYS A 62 12.29 -5.13 11.16
CA LYS A 62 11.38 -5.01 12.31
C LYS A 62 10.07 -4.29 11.97
N LEU A 63 10.12 -3.29 11.10
CA LEU A 63 8.95 -2.53 10.65
C LEU A 63 8.02 -3.37 9.76
N LEU A 64 8.60 -4.27 8.96
CA LEU A 64 7.87 -5.21 8.11
C LEU A 64 7.44 -6.48 8.86
N SER A 65 8.24 -6.93 9.84
CA SER A 65 7.96 -8.12 10.67
C SER A 65 6.94 -7.85 11.76
N LYS A 66 6.72 -6.60 12.14
CA LYS A 66 5.48 -6.20 12.79
C LYS A 66 4.37 -6.55 11.81
N LYS A 67 3.86 -7.78 11.94
CA LYS A 67 2.47 -8.10 11.59
C LYS A 67 1.66 -7.07 12.35
N ASP A 68 1.39 -5.96 11.67
CA ASP A 68 0.26 -5.13 11.99
C ASP A 68 -0.94 -6.06 11.83
N TYR A 69 -1.28 -6.77 12.92
CA TYR A 69 -2.65 -7.14 13.26
C TYR A 69 -3.44 -5.84 13.45
N THR A 70 -3.51 -5.05 12.40
CA THR A 70 -4.52 -4.03 12.14
C THR A 70 -4.93 -4.22 10.70
N SER A 71 -5.50 -5.40 10.46
CA SER A 71 -6.56 -5.55 9.47
C SER A 71 -7.49 -4.33 9.60
N SER A 72 -7.62 -3.58 8.51
CA SER A 72 -8.79 -2.73 8.22
C SER A 72 -9.05 -1.41 8.97
N ILE A 73 -8.10 -0.75 9.66
CA ILE A 73 -8.42 0.56 10.29
C ILE A 73 -8.01 1.81 9.47
N GLY A 74 -7.06 1.69 8.53
CA GLY A 74 -6.56 2.84 7.75
C GLY A 74 -7.36 3.19 6.50
N PHE A 75 -7.84 2.18 5.77
CA PHE A 75 -8.57 2.39 4.51
C PHE A 75 -10.09 2.57 4.70
N GLU A 76 -10.69 2.08 5.79
CA GLU A 76 -12.10 2.33 6.08
C GLU A 76 -12.38 3.75 6.58
N LYS A 77 -11.45 4.38 7.31
CA LYS A 77 -11.68 5.74 7.85
C LYS A 77 -11.78 6.81 6.76
N ARG A 78 -10.98 6.72 5.68
CA ARG A 78 -11.11 7.65 4.53
C ARG A 78 -12.35 7.39 3.68
N ARG A 79 -12.79 6.13 3.51
CA ARG A 79 -14.03 5.81 2.77
C ARG A 79 -15.29 6.18 3.55
N ARG A 80 -15.31 6.03 4.88
CA ARG A 80 -16.47 6.37 5.72
C ARG A 80 -16.72 7.88 5.81
N MET A 81 -15.68 8.72 5.77
CA MET A 81 -15.88 10.18 5.73
C MET A 81 -16.48 10.67 4.40
N ALA A 82 -16.15 10.04 3.28
CA ALA A 82 -16.71 10.41 1.97
C ALA A 82 -18.20 10.03 1.85
N ALA A 83 -18.62 8.91 2.42
CA ALA A 83 -20.01 8.43 2.33
C ALA A 83 -21.01 9.25 3.18
N ILE A 84 -20.57 9.80 4.32
CA ILE A 84 -21.45 10.62 5.18
C ILE A 84 -21.73 11.98 4.51
N LEU A 85 -20.73 12.58 3.85
CA LEU A 85 -20.92 13.85 3.13
C LEU A 85 -21.85 13.71 1.92
N SER A 86 -21.83 12.57 1.21
CA SER A 86 -22.73 12.36 0.07
C SER A 86 -24.21 12.23 0.46
N LEU A 87 -24.53 11.62 1.61
CA LEU A 87 -25.92 11.46 2.06
C LEU A 87 -26.56 12.79 2.48
N VAL A 88 -25.80 13.68 3.13
CA VAL A 88 -26.30 15.00 3.54
C VAL A 88 -26.64 15.87 2.31
N PHE A 89 -25.82 15.79 1.25
CA PHE A 89 -26.06 16.53 0.02
C PHE A 89 -27.34 16.07 -0.70
N ILE A 90 -27.59 14.76 -0.76
CA ILE A 90 -28.80 14.21 -1.40
C ILE A 90 -30.06 14.63 -0.64
N ALA A 91 -30.05 14.57 0.69
CA ALA A 91 -31.18 15.00 1.52
C ALA A 91 -31.48 16.50 1.37
N ALA A 92 -30.45 17.36 1.33
CA ALA A 92 -30.63 18.80 1.17
C ALA A 92 -31.23 19.15 -0.21
N VAL A 93 -30.76 18.50 -1.29
CA VAL A 93 -31.30 18.72 -2.64
C VAL A 93 -32.78 18.30 -2.72
N PHE A 94 -33.15 17.17 -2.10
CA PHE A 94 -34.54 16.69 -2.10
C PHE A 94 -35.49 17.67 -1.41
N ILE A 95 -35.10 18.27 -0.29
CA ILE A 95 -35.94 19.25 0.43
C ILE A 95 -36.10 20.54 -0.39
N ILE A 96 -35.03 21.02 -1.04
CA ILE A 96 -35.08 22.24 -1.87
C ILE A 96 -36.01 22.03 -3.07
N VAL A 97 -35.91 20.89 -3.76
CA VAL A 97 -36.78 20.58 -4.91
C VAL A 97 -38.25 20.55 -4.50
N ILE A 98 -38.58 19.92 -3.37
CA ILE A 98 -39.97 19.89 -2.85
C ILE A 98 -40.45 21.30 -2.49
N ALA A 99 -39.63 22.12 -1.83
CA ALA A 99 -40.00 23.47 -1.44
C ALA A 99 -40.18 24.44 -2.63
N THR A 100 -39.48 24.22 -3.73
CA THR A 100 -39.62 25.02 -4.96
C THR A 100 -40.72 24.53 -5.91
N SER A 101 -41.22 23.30 -5.72
CA SER A 101 -42.26 22.69 -6.56
C SER A 101 -43.65 22.73 -5.93
N LEU A 102 -43.81 23.39 -4.77
CA LEU A 102 -45.07 23.62 -4.07
C LEU A 102 -45.59 25.05 -4.29
#